data_AF-A0ABD1Q4F9-F1
#
_entry.id   AF-A0ABD1Q4F9-F1
#
_cell.length_a   1.000
_cell.length_b   1.000
_cell.length_c   1.000
_cell.angle_alpha   90.00
_cell.angle_beta   90.00
_cell.angle_gamma   90.00
#
_symmetry.space_group_name_H-M   'P 1'
#
loop_
_entity.id
_entity.type
_entity.pdbx_description
1 polymer ?
#
loop_
_entity_poly.entity_id
_entity_poly.type
_entity_poly.pdbx_seq_one_letter_code
_entity_poly.pdbx_strand_id
1 'polypeptide(L)'
;MQLTQDKDELLKDFIARFNRVTLGIKELHMSTAVTAMMSRTRNRHFKMSLSKNLSNTMHELLRNGEKYMDAEEAYLITKGMKDEPKSNKRKIPGELEPQNNRGRLTQDKMK
;
A
#
# COMPACT_ATOMS: atom_id res chain seq x y z
N MET A 1 -17.55 -6.97 -17.65
CA MET A 1 -16.76 -6.59 -16.46
C MET A 1 -17.38 -5.34 -15.86
N GLN A 2 -17.74 -5.35 -14.58
CA GLN A 2 -18.21 -4.12 -13.91
C GLN A 2 -16.99 -3.42 -13.30
N LEU A 3 -16.81 -2.13 -13.60
CA LEU A 3 -15.73 -1.33 -13.01
C LEU A 3 -16.19 -0.72 -11.70
N THR A 4 -16.64 -1.55 -10.76
CA THR A 4 -17.00 -1.16 -9.39
C THR A 4 -16.20 -2.06 -8.45
N GLN A 5 -15.68 -1.50 -7.36
CA GLN A 5 -15.01 -2.32 -6.36
C GLN A 5 -16.02 -3.26 -5.70
N ASP A 6 -15.74 -4.56 -5.73
CA ASP A 6 -16.61 -5.58 -5.14
C ASP A 6 -16.50 -5.56 -3.60
N LYS A 7 -17.43 -6.22 -2.89
CA LYS A 7 -17.50 -6.15 -1.41
C LYS A 7 -16.23 -6.68 -0.73
N ASP A 8 -15.69 -7.77 -1.26
CA ASP A 8 -14.54 -8.49 -0.70
C ASP A 8 -13.26 -8.23 -1.50
N GLU A 9 -13.30 -7.28 -2.43
CA GLU A 9 -12.15 -6.93 -3.26
C GLU A 9 -11.27 -5.89 -2.57
N LEU A 10 -9.98 -6.18 -2.50
CA LEU A 10 -8.97 -5.24 -2.01
C LEU A 10 -8.80 -4.07 -2.97
N LEU A 11 -8.49 -2.90 -2.43
CA LEU A 11 -8.29 -1.68 -3.20
C LEU A 11 -7.23 -1.86 -4.29
N LYS A 12 -6.19 -2.67 -4.03
CA LYS A 12 -5.15 -2.98 -5.02
C LYS A 12 -5.66 -3.70 -6.26
N ASP A 13 -6.58 -4.64 -6.08
CA ASP A 13 -7.11 -5.44 -7.17
C ASP A 13 -8.05 -4.56 -8.00
N PHE A 14 -8.84 -3.71 -7.33
CA PHE A 14 -9.70 -2.73 -7.98
C PHE A 14 -8.91 -1.73 -8.82
N ILE A 15 -7.84 -1.14 -8.26
CA ILE A 15 -6.99 -0.17 -8.96
C ILE A 15 -6.31 -0.82 -10.16
N ALA A 16 -5.85 -2.07 -10.04
CA ALA A 16 -5.24 -2.79 -11.16
C ALA A 16 -6.25 -3.00 -12.31
N ARG A 17 -7.50 -3.37 -12.00
CA ARG A 17 -8.57 -3.48 -13.01
C ARG A 17 -8.91 -2.13 -13.62
N PHE A 18 -9.02 -1.09 -12.79
CA PHE A 18 -9.26 0.28 -13.24
C PHE A 18 -8.20 0.72 -14.23
N ASN A 19 -6.92 0.58 -13.88
CA ASN A 19 -5.80 0.96 -14.73
C ASN A 19 -5.84 0.21 -16.07
N ARG A 20 -6.09 -1.10 -16.04
CA ARG A 20 -6.20 -1.93 -17.26
C ARG A 20 -7.30 -1.44 -18.20
N VAL A 21 -8.46 -1.04 -17.68
CA VAL A 21 -9.55 -0.49 -18.50
C VAL A 21 -9.16 0.87 -19.07
N THR A 22 -8.58 1.74 -18.25
CA THR A 22 -8.25 3.11 -18.67
C THR A 22 -7.16 3.16 -19.74
N LEU A 23 -6.21 2.22 -19.73
CA LEU A 23 -5.17 2.11 -20.77
C LEU A 23 -5.76 1.84 -22.17
N GLY A 24 -6.97 1.29 -22.26
CA GLY A 24 -7.66 1.05 -23.54
C GLY A 24 -8.43 2.26 -24.08
N ILE A 25 -8.50 3.38 -23.35
CA ILE A 25 -9.31 4.54 -23.70
C ILE A 25 -8.39 5.64 -24.24
N LYS A 26 -8.42 5.88 -25.56
CA LYS A 26 -7.53 6.81 -26.26
C LYS A 26 -7.62 8.26 -25.75
N GLU A 27 -8.82 8.72 -25.43
CA GLU A 27 -9.09 10.12 -25.04
C GLU A 27 -9.78 10.18 -23.68
N LEU A 28 -9.20 9.52 -22.68
CA LEU A 28 -9.73 9.56 -21.32
C LEU A 28 -9.43 10.91 -20.66
N HIS A 29 -10.49 11.71 -20.45
CA HIS A 29 -10.36 12.96 -19.71
C HIS A 29 -10.11 12.69 -18.21
N MET A 30 -9.17 13.41 -17.58
CA MET A 30 -8.81 13.15 -16.19
C MET A 30 -9.95 13.34 -15.20
N SER A 31 -10.81 14.35 -15.39
CA SER A 31 -11.97 14.52 -14.51
C SER A 31 -12.92 13.31 -14.57
N THR A 32 -13.00 12.64 -15.73
CA THR A 32 -13.79 11.42 -15.90
C THR A 32 -13.15 10.27 -15.14
N ALA A 33 -11.83 10.11 -15.24
CA ALA A 33 -11.09 9.09 -14.50
C ALA A 33 -11.22 9.27 -12.98
N VAL A 34 -11.02 10.49 -12.47
CA VAL A 34 -11.16 10.80 -11.03
C VAL A 34 -12.59 10.55 -10.55
N THR A 35 -13.60 11.01 -11.30
CA THR A 35 -15.01 10.81 -10.95
C THR A 35 -15.39 9.33 -10.96
N ALA A 36 -14.93 8.58 -11.96
CA ALA A 36 -15.13 7.14 -12.03
C ALA A 36 -14.47 6.44 -10.83
N MET A 37 -13.21 6.74 -10.54
CA MET A 37 -12.50 6.12 -9.41
C MET A 37 -13.20 6.42 -8.07
N MET A 38 -13.60 7.68 -7.85
CA MET A 38 -14.28 8.13 -6.63
C MET A 38 -15.66 7.48 -6.44
N SER A 39 -16.45 7.37 -7.52
CA SER A 39 -17.78 6.76 -7.47
C SER A 39 -17.75 5.24 -7.34
N ARG A 40 -16.72 4.60 -7.90
CA ARG A 40 -16.63 3.14 -8.01
C ARG A 40 -15.82 2.47 -6.92
N THR A 41 -14.98 3.19 -6.18
CA THR A 41 -14.27 2.66 -5.01
C THR A 41 -15.17 2.59 -3.76
N ARG A 42 -14.94 1.57 -2.93
CA ARG A 42 -15.53 1.41 -1.60
C ARG A 42 -14.66 1.96 -0.48
N ASN A 43 -13.36 2.20 -0.72
CA ASN A 43 -12.45 2.70 0.29
C ASN A 43 -12.77 4.17 0.63
N ARG A 44 -13.35 4.40 1.82
CA ARG A 44 -13.86 5.72 2.25
C ARG A 44 -12.73 6.74 2.42
N HIS A 45 -11.58 6.34 2.95
CA HIS A 45 -10.44 7.24 3.16
C HIS A 45 -9.83 7.66 1.82
N PHE A 46 -9.71 6.73 0.89
CA PHE A 46 -9.27 7.03 -0.46
C PHE A 46 -10.24 7.95 -1.19
N LYS A 47 -11.55 7.68 -1.11
CA LYS A 47 -12.60 8.55 -1.67
C LYS A 47 -12.51 9.98 -1.17
N MET A 48 -12.32 10.16 0.14
CA MET A 48 -12.14 11.47 0.77
C MET A 48 -10.84 12.16 0.32
N SER A 49 -9.78 11.41 0.04
CA SER A 49 -8.54 11.94 -0.52
C SER A 49 -8.73 12.47 -1.93
N LEU A 50 -9.43 11.72 -2.78
CA LEU A 50 -9.76 12.10 -4.16
C LEU A 50 -10.60 13.37 -4.22
N SER A 51 -11.51 13.58 -3.27
CA SER A 51 -12.32 14.81 -3.22
C SER A 51 -11.53 16.06 -2.80
N LYS A 52 -10.41 15.89 -2.10
CA LYS A 52 -9.59 17.00 -1.58
C LYS A 52 -8.39 17.32 -2.48
N ASN A 53 -7.84 16.31 -3.14
CA ASN A 53 -6.67 16.41 -3.99
C ASN A 53 -7.05 16.03 -5.41
N LEU A 54 -7.32 17.03 -6.24
CA LEU A 54 -7.58 16.80 -7.66
C LEU A 54 -6.27 16.37 -8.33
N SER A 55 -6.23 15.11 -8.79
CA SER A 55 -5.13 14.60 -9.60
C SER A 55 -5.25 15.10 -11.02
N ASN A 56 -4.22 15.78 -11.53
CA ASN A 56 -4.21 16.35 -12.88
C ASN A 56 -3.71 15.36 -13.93
N THR A 57 -3.11 14.26 -13.49
CA THR A 57 -2.59 13.20 -14.36
C THR A 57 -2.99 11.81 -13.85
N MET A 58 -3.04 10.82 -14.76
CA MET A 58 -3.27 9.41 -14.37
C MET A 58 -2.20 8.90 -13.40
N HIS A 59 -0.95 9.33 -13.57
CA HIS A 59 0.16 8.95 -12.69
C HIS A 59 -0.06 9.45 -11.25
N GLU A 60 -0.47 10.72 -11.08
CA GLU A 60 -0.81 11.26 -9.75
C GLU A 60 -1.97 10.51 -9.09
N LEU A 61 -3.00 10.19 -9.88
CA LEU A 61 -4.18 9.46 -9.40
C LEU A 61 -3.80 8.08 -8.87
N LEU A 62 -3.01 7.32 -9.64
CA LEU A 62 -2.57 5.98 -9.26
C LEU A 62 -1.60 6.02 -8.07
N ARG A 63 -0.65 6.96 -8.05
CA ARG A 63 0.28 7.16 -6.93
C ARG A 63 -0.44 7.54 -5.64
N ASN A 64 -1.53 8.31 -5.72
CA ASN A 64 -2.35 8.56 -4.54
C ASN A 64 -3.02 7.25 -4.07
N GLY A 65 -3.50 6.43 -5.00
CA GLY A 65 -4.03 5.10 -4.73
C GLY A 65 -3.07 4.20 -3.96
N GLU A 66 -1.79 4.15 -4.34
CA GLU A 66 -0.75 3.34 -3.69
C GLU A 66 -0.69 3.52 -2.18
N LYS A 67 -0.72 4.77 -1.70
CA LYS A 67 -0.70 5.07 -0.26
C LYS A 67 -1.85 4.42 0.50
N TYR A 68 -3.02 4.31 -0.13
CA TYR A 68 -4.19 3.70 0.49
C TYR A 68 -4.23 2.18 0.29
N MET A 69 -3.60 1.65 -0.76
CA MET A 69 -3.36 0.22 -0.91
C MET A 69 -2.50 -0.29 0.25
N ASP A 70 -1.38 0.40 0.52
CA ASP A 70 -0.46 0.06 1.60
C ASP A 70 -1.14 0.19 2.98
N ALA A 71 -1.94 1.25 3.18
CA ALA A 71 -2.67 1.46 4.43
C ALA A 71 -3.75 0.38 4.66
N GLU A 72 -4.46 -0.04 3.63
CA GLU A 72 -5.45 -1.13 3.71
C GLU A 72 -4.78 -2.48 3.98
N GLU A 73 -3.64 -2.75 3.33
CA GLU A 73 -2.86 -3.96 3.56
C GLU A 73 -2.34 -4.02 5.01
N ALA A 74 -1.74 -2.93 5.50
CA ALA A 74 -1.30 -2.81 6.88
C ALA A 74 -2.46 -3.02 7.87
N TYR A 75 -3.63 -2.42 7.59
CA TYR A 75 -4.82 -2.61 8.41
C TYR A 75 -5.24 -4.08 8.50
N LEU A 76 -5.28 -4.80 7.36
CA LEU A 76 -5.66 -6.21 7.33
C LEU A 76 -4.68 -7.09 8.11
N ILE A 77 -3.38 -6.80 8.03
CA ILE A 77 -2.35 -7.51 8.81
C ILE A 77 -2.55 -7.27 10.31
N THR A 78 -2.74 -6.01 10.72
CA THR A 78 -2.96 -5.69 12.15
C THR A 78 -4.24 -6.31 12.72
N LYS A 79 -5.22 -6.62 11.87
CA LYS A 79 -6.45 -7.32 12.24
C LYS A 79 -6.35 -8.85 12.19
N GLY A 80 -5.19 -9.39 11.81
CA GLY A 80 -4.99 -10.83 11.64
C GLY A 80 -5.82 -11.42 10.49
N MET A 81 -6.31 -10.56 9.58
CA MET A 81 -7.09 -10.97 8.41
C MET A 81 -6.19 -11.32 7.22
N LYS A 82 -4.89 -11.02 7.31
CA LYS A 82 -3.88 -11.33 6.31
C LYS A 82 -2.54 -11.57 7.00
N ASP A 83 -1.75 -12.48 6.46
CA ASP A 83 -0.38 -12.69 6.91
C ASP A 83 0.50 -11.48 6.57
N GLU A 84 1.45 -11.19 7.45
CA GLU A 84 2.48 -10.20 7.17
C GLU A 84 3.27 -10.64 5.92
N PRO A 85 3.44 -9.76 4.91
CA PRO A 85 4.30 -10.09 3.79
C PRO A 85 5.68 -10.40 4.34
N LYS A 86 6.25 -11.56 3.98
CA LYS A 86 7.64 -11.89 4.29
C LYS A 86 8.49 -10.75 3.76
N SER A 87 8.94 -9.88 4.65
CA SER A 87 9.85 -8.81 4.29
C SER A 87 11.12 -9.48 3.77
N ASN A 88 11.27 -9.53 2.44
CA ASN A 88 12.57 -9.74 1.84
C ASN A 88 13.37 -8.50 2.20
N LYS A 89 13.94 -8.51 3.41
CA LYS A 89 15.04 -7.65 3.81
C LYS A 89 16.13 -7.92 2.78
N ARG A 90 16.14 -7.16 1.69
CA ARG A 90 17.34 -6.99 0.88
C ARG A 90 18.36 -6.46 1.87
N LYS A 91 19.23 -7.36 2.36
CA LYS A 91 20.41 -6.98 3.10
C LYS A 91 21.16 -6.04 2.18
N ILE A 92 21.18 -4.76 2.52
CA ILE A 92 22.15 -3.82 1.97
C ILE A 92 23.49 -4.35 2.47
N PRO A 93 24.41 -4.83 1.62
CA PRO A 93 25.73 -5.25 2.08
C PRO A 93 26.49 -3.97 2.44
N GLY A 94 26.56 -3.63 3.72
CA GLY A 94 27.30 -2.44 4.13
C GLY A 94 27.12 -1.93 5.55
N GLU A 95 26.19 -2.42 6.36
CA GLU A 95 26.04 -1.91 7.73
C GLU A 95 26.60 -2.91 8.74
N LEU A 96 27.78 -2.55 9.27
CA LEU A 96 28.50 -3.28 10.30
C LEU A 96 27.68 -3.34 11.59
N GLU A 97 27.52 -4.56 12.11
CA GLU A 97 26.91 -4.84 13.42
C GLU A 97 27.64 -4.07 14.53
N PRO A 98 26.91 -3.39 15.45
CA PRO A 98 27.54 -2.84 16.65
C PRO A 98 27.92 -3.98 17.61
N GLN A 99 29.22 -4.17 17.81
CA GLN A 99 29.78 -5.12 18.76
C GLN A 99 29.40 -4.73 20.19
N ASN A 100 28.47 -5.48 20.78
CA ASN A 100 28.03 -5.35 22.16
C ASN A 100 29.10 -5.94 23.11
N ASN A 101 30.07 -5.13 23.52
CA ASN A 101 31.01 -5.47 24.59
C ASN A 101 30.28 -5.43 25.95
N ARG A 102 29.67 -6.55 26.35
CA ARG A 102 29.25 -6.77 27.74
C ARG A 102 30.28 -7.65 28.42
N GLY A 103 31.04 -7.05 29.33
CA GLY A 103 32.03 -7.72 30.16
C GLY A 103 31.44 -8.92 30.90
N ARG A 104 32.09 -10.07 30.75
CA ARG A 104 31.97 -11.18 31.70
C ARG A 104 32.90 -10.88 32.88
N LEU A 105 32.33 -10.37 33.97
CA LEU A 105 32.90 -10.62 35.28
C LEU A 105 32.21 -11.89 35.81
N THR A 106 32.81 -13.05 35.59
CA THR A 106 32.41 -14.27 36.30
C THR A 106 33.07 -14.23 37.67
N GLN A 107 32.29 -13.85 38.68
CA GLN A 107 32.53 -14.29 40.06
C GLN A 107 32.18 -15.77 40.22
N ASP A 108 32.69 -16.33 41.31
CA ASP A 108 32.64 -17.72 41.81
C ASP A 108 33.69 -18.66 41.20
N LYS A 109 34.53 -19.36 41.98
CA LYS A 109 34.17 -20.07 43.23
C LYS A 109 35.27 -20.11 44.29
N MET A 110 34.81 -20.08 45.53
CA MET A 110 35.43 -20.73 46.69
C MET A 110 35.94 -22.14 46.35
N LYS A 111 37.22 -22.43 46.61
CA LYS A 111 37.67 -23.54 47.47
C LYS A 111 39.15 -23.39 47.79
#